data_AF-A0A8S9KDL1-F1
#
_entry.id   AF-A0A8S9KDL1-F1
#
_cell.length_a   1.000
_cell.length_b   1.000
_cell.length_c   1.000
_cell.angle_alpha   90.00
_cell.angle_beta   90.00
_cell.angle_gamma   90.00
#
_symmetry.space_group_name_H-M   'P 1'
#
loop_
_entity.id
_entity.type
_entity.pdbx_description
1 polymer ?
#
loop_
_entity_poly.entity_id
_entity_poly.type
_entity_poly.pdbx_seq_one_letter_code
_entity_poly.pdbx_strand_id
1 'polypeptide(L)'
;MDLNISALTSKIEAIQGGLVEIQSYIAHRPEASSSIDIHNNKSTDIHHRTSIDDATNRGRLVPKMTSNMFDTHYHGEEISADTYATLKKHQLNLESLEERLQRMDNTTATMKEKWRTGDEAMRDFTGT
;
A
#
# COMPACT_ATOMS: atom_id res chain seq x y z
N MET A 1 -3.81 -19.40 20.74
CA MET A 1 -3.92 -17.93 20.66
C MET A 1 -5.31 -17.59 21.15
N ASP A 2 -5.43 -16.95 22.30
CA ASP A 2 -6.75 -16.66 22.87
C ASP A 2 -7.37 -15.49 22.12
N LEU A 3 -8.47 -15.76 21.42
CA LEU A 3 -9.24 -14.79 20.67
C LEU A 3 -10.20 -14.08 21.62
N ASN A 4 -9.74 -12.99 22.25
CA ASN A 4 -10.61 -12.06 22.97
C ASN A 4 -10.92 -10.81 22.13
N ILE A 5 -11.92 -10.03 22.54
CA ILE A 5 -12.39 -8.86 21.79
C ILE A 5 -11.25 -7.84 21.61
N SER A 6 -10.44 -7.59 22.64
CA SER A 6 -9.31 -6.65 22.53
C SER A 6 -8.25 -7.11 21.52
N ALA A 7 -7.92 -8.41 21.47
CA ALA A 7 -6.99 -8.96 20.49
C ALA A 7 -7.54 -8.88 19.04
N LEU A 8 -8.86 -9.00 18.87
CA LEU A 8 -9.51 -8.79 17.58
C LEU A 8 -9.50 -7.31 17.17
N THR A 9 -9.81 -6.40 18.08
CA THR A 9 -9.71 -4.96 17.85
C THR A 9 -8.30 -4.55 17.45
N SER A 10 -7.27 -4.97 18.19
CA SER A 10 -5.88 -4.64 17.86
C SER A 10 -5.44 -5.19 16.49
N LYS A 11 -5.96 -6.34 16.06
CA LYS A 11 -5.69 -6.85 14.70
C LYS A 11 -6.36 -6.00 13.63
N ILE A 12 -7.57 -5.51 13.86
CA ILE A 12 -8.28 -4.62 12.94
C ILE A 12 -7.53 -3.30 12.80
N GLU A 13 -7.11 -2.70 13.93
CA GLU A 13 -6.32 -1.47 13.95
C GLU A 13 -5.00 -1.63 13.18
N ALA A 14 -4.30 -2.74 13.36
CA ALA A 14 -3.06 -3.02 12.64
C ALA A 14 -3.28 -3.13 11.12
N ILE A 15 -4.36 -3.77 10.69
CA ILE A 15 -4.70 -3.89 9.26
C ILE A 15 -5.12 -2.52 8.71
N GLN A 16 -5.92 -1.74 9.43
CA GLN A 16 -6.30 -0.39 9.04
C GLN A 16 -5.07 0.50 8.86
N GLY A 17 -4.10 0.45 9.77
CA GLY A 17 -2.83 1.17 9.65
C GLY A 17 -2.08 0.82 8.37
N GLY A 18 -1.93 -0.47 8.07
CA GLY A 18 -1.30 -0.93 6.82
C GLY A 18 -2.04 -0.48 5.56
N LEU A 19 -3.38 -0.44 5.57
CA LEU A 19 -4.16 0.08 4.45
C LEU A 19 -3.95 1.58 4.24
N VAL A 20 -3.85 2.36 5.32
CA VAL A 20 -3.55 3.79 5.26
C VAL A 20 -2.16 4.05 4.70
N GLU A 21 -1.16 3.26 5.10
CA GLU A 21 0.19 3.33 4.55
C GLU A 21 0.22 3.03 3.05
N ILE A 22 -0.51 2.01 2.60
CA ILE A 22 -0.67 1.70 1.17
C ILE A 22 -1.32 2.88 0.44
N GLN A 23 -2.42 3.42 0.95
CA GLN A 23 -3.09 4.58 0.33
C GLN A 23 -2.19 5.80 0.25
N SER A 24 -1.42 6.05 1.32
CA SER A 24 -0.43 7.13 1.36
C SER A 24 0.64 6.93 0.30
N TYR A 25 1.20 5.73 0.19
CA TYR A 25 2.19 5.41 -0.85
C TYR A 25 1.65 5.64 -2.27
N ILE A 26 0.38 5.27 -2.51
CA ILE A 26 -0.29 5.48 -3.80
C ILE A 26 -0.48 6.97 -4.08
N ALA A 27 -0.95 7.76 -3.10
CA ALA A 27 -1.21 9.18 -3.25
C ALA A 27 0.07 10.02 -3.44
N HIS A 28 1.18 9.61 -2.83
CA HIS A 28 2.47 10.29 -2.91
C HIS A 28 3.38 9.75 -4.02
N ARG A 29 2.91 8.77 -4.81
CA ARG A 29 3.67 8.26 -5.96
C ARG A 29 3.96 9.44 -6.88
N PRO A 30 5.23 9.85 -7.07
CA PRO A 30 5.55 10.88 -8.04
C PRO A 30 5.07 10.39 -9.40
N GLU A 31 4.44 11.25 -10.18
CA GLU A 31 4.17 11.04 -11.61
C GLU A 31 5.51 10.96 -12.38
N ALA A 32 6.40 10.03 -12.04
CA ALA A 32 7.69 9.83 -12.71
C ALA A 32 7.53 9.17 -14.09
N SER A 33 6.40 9.39 -14.76
CA SER A 33 6.14 8.92 -16.12
C SER A 33 5.22 9.85 -16.91
N SER A 34 5.09 11.14 -16.54
CA SER A 34 4.47 12.16 -17.41
C SER A 34 5.48 13.08 -18.11
N SER A 35 6.75 12.68 -18.23
CA SER A 35 7.73 13.43 -19.02
C SER A 35 8.60 12.53 -19.92
N ILE A 36 8.00 11.58 -20.60
CA ILE A 36 8.48 11.35 -21.96
C ILE A 36 7.58 12.24 -22.80
N ASP A 37 8.02 13.48 -22.97
CA ASP A 37 7.58 14.34 -24.05
C ASP A 37 7.69 13.52 -25.33
N ILE A 38 6.55 13.07 -25.85
CA ILE A 38 6.43 12.30 -27.11
C ILE A 38 6.71 13.23 -28.30
N HIS A 39 7.56 14.24 -28.15
CA HIS A 39 8.24 14.88 -29.27
C HIS A 39 9.41 14.02 -29.74
N ASN A 40 8.97 12.93 -30.36
CA ASN A 40 9.56 12.24 -31.49
C ASN A 40 10.69 13.05 -32.14
N ASN A 41 11.89 12.53 -31.96
CA ASN A 41 13.14 12.86 -32.64
C ASN A 41 13.03 12.75 -34.18
N LYS A 42 12.35 13.68 -34.85
CA LYS A 42 12.48 13.85 -36.30
C LYS A 42 13.17 15.15 -36.65
N SER A 43 14.46 15.20 -36.37
CA SER A 43 15.40 16.02 -37.13
C SER A 43 16.62 15.15 -37.47
N THR A 44 16.36 14.08 -38.21
CA THR A 44 17.36 13.54 -39.11
C THR A 44 17.38 14.46 -40.32
N ASP A 45 18.58 14.77 -40.78
CA ASP A 45 18.90 15.70 -41.87
C ASP A 45 19.08 17.14 -41.38
N ILE A 46 20.35 17.52 -41.20
CA ILE A 46 20.97 18.57 -42.02
C ILE A 46 22.41 18.82 -41.47
N HIS A 47 23.38 18.57 -42.36
CA HIS A 47 24.76 19.09 -42.36
C HIS A 47 25.78 18.60 -41.33
N HIS A 48 26.42 17.45 -41.62
CA HIS A 48 27.87 17.35 -41.41
C HIS A 48 28.53 16.82 -42.67
N ARG A 49 29.04 17.78 -43.46
CA ARG A 49 29.98 17.57 -44.56
C ARG A 49 31.09 16.62 -44.11
N THR A 50 31.23 15.53 -44.84
CA THR A 50 32.44 14.73 -44.93
C THR A 50 33.58 15.63 -45.44
N SER A 51 34.30 16.27 -44.51
CA SER A 51 35.67 16.70 -44.77
C SER A 51 36.57 15.53 -44.41
N ILE A 52 36.88 14.76 -45.44
CA ILE A 52 37.99 13.80 -45.45
C ILE A 52 39.25 14.63 -45.19
N ASP A 53 39.91 14.40 -44.06
CA ASP A 53 41.35 14.63 -43.96
C ASP A 53 42.00 13.33 -43.50
N ASP A 54 43.02 12.99 -44.26
CA ASP A 54 43.77 11.74 -44.22
C ASP A 54 44.92 11.87 -43.21
N ALA A 55 45.33 10.70 -42.74
CA ALA A 55 46.60 10.42 -42.08
C ALA A 55 46.72 10.63 -40.56
N THR A 56 47.36 9.60 -40.00
CA THR A 56 48.33 9.68 -38.90
C THR A 56 47.81 9.35 -37.49
N ASN A 57 47.60 8.03 -37.32
CA ASN A 57 48.07 7.18 -36.21
C ASN A 57 47.86 7.56 -34.73
N ARG A 58 47.61 6.49 -33.96
CA ARG A 58 48.16 6.17 -32.62
C ARG A 58 47.12 6.13 -31.50
N GLY A 59 46.79 4.92 -31.04
CA GLY A 59 46.12 4.76 -29.75
C GLY A 59 45.31 3.48 -29.62
N ARG A 60 45.95 2.40 -29.18
CA ARG A 60 45.29 1.23 -28.60
C ARG A 60 44.41 1.68 -27.44
N LEU A 61 43.09 1.60 -27.58
CA LEU A 61 42.15 1.71 -26.48
C LEU A 61 41.13 0.57 -26.59
N VAL A 62 41.27 -0.31 -25.60
CA VAL A 62 40.42 -1.43 -25.20
C VAL A 62 38.94 -1.17 -25.49
N PRO A 63 38.16 -2.15 -25.98
CA PRO A 63 36.70 -2.04 -25.98
C PRO A 63 36.23 -1.90 -24.53
N LYS A 64 35.86 -0.67 -24.15
CA LYS A 64 35.16 -0.39 -22.89
C LYS A 64 33.81 -1.09 -23.01
N MET A 65 33.65 -2.19 -22.29
CA MET A 65 32.38 -2.88 -22.14
C MET A 65 31.44 -1.93 -21.39
N THR A 66 30.69 -1.12 -22.14
CA THR A 66 29.58 -0.33 -21.60
C THR A 66 28.48 -1.32 -21.24
N SER A 67 28.53 -1.90 -20.04
CA SER A 67 27.37 -2.56 -19.47
C SER A 67 26.36 -1.46 -19.13
N ASN A 68 25.52 -1.11 -20.10
CA ASN A 68 24.33 -0.34 -19.84
C ASN A 68 23.31 -1.31 -19.21
N MET A 69 23.58 -1.73 -17.97
CA MET A 69 22.71 -2.62 -17.20
C MET A 69 21.75 -1.79 -16.34
N PHE A 70 21.11 -0.82 -16.96
CA PHE A 70 19.93 -0.14 -16.41
C PHE A 70 18.68 -0.44 -17.26
N ASP A 71 18.67 -1.60 -17.92
CA ASP A 71 17.41 -2.22 -18.32
C ASP A 71 16.95 -3.17 -17.21
N THR A 72 16.74 -2.61 -16.01
CA THR A 72 15.72 -3.17 -15.14
C THR A 72 14.44 -2.47 -15.53
N HIS A 73 13.71 -3.12 -16.42
CA HIS A 73 12.32 -2.87 -16.77
C HIS A 73 11.47 -2.91 -15.48
N TYR A 74 11.55 -1.87 -14.66
CA TYR A 74 10.58 -1.56 -13.61
C TYR A 74 9.31 -1.12 -14.34
N HIS A 75 8.56 -2.11 -14.83
CA HIS A 75 7.16 -1.91 -15.16
C HIS A 75 6.47 -1.70 -13.83
N GLY A 76 6.40 -0.45 -13.38
CA GLY A 76 5.53 -0.10 -12.28
C GLY A 76 4.11 -0.35 -12.76
N GLU A 77 3.55 -1.52 -12.42
CA GLU A 77 2.16 -1.84 -12.67
C GLU A 77 1.32 -0.66 -12.16
N GLU A 78 0.69 0.03 -13.10
CA GLU A 78 -0.26 1.07 -12.78
C GLU A 78 -1.40 0.42 -12.00
N ILE A 79 -1.74 0.98 -10.84
CA ILE A 79 -2.75 0.37 -9.97
C ILE A 79 -4.08 0.42 -10.71
N SER A 80 -4.61 -0.76 -11.04
CA SER A 80 -5.90 -0.88 -11.70
C SER A 80 -7.01 -0.29 -10.83
N ALA A 81 -8.02 0.28 -11.48
CA ALA A 81 -9.24 0.74 -10.82
C ALA A 81 -9.89 -0.39 -9.99
N ASP A 82 -9.78 -1.64 -10.43
CA ASP A 82 -10.28 -2.82 -9.72
C ASP A 82 -9.53 -3.08 -8.39
N THR A 83 -8.20 -2.90 -8.39
CA THR A 83 -7.37 -3.00 -7.20
C THR A 83 -7.75 -1.94 -6.17
N TYR A 84 -7.96 -0.70 -6.61
CA TYR A 84 -8.39 0.39 -5.73
C TYR A 84 -9.80 0.19 -5.19
N ALA A 85 -10.74 -0.28 -6.02
CA ALA A 85 -12.09 -0.61 -5.59
C ALA A 85 -12.10 -1.72 -4.53
N THR A 86 -11.27 -2.74 -4.71
CA THR A 86 -11.07 -3.82 -3.75
C THR A 86 -10.52 -3.30 -2.43
N LEU A 87 -9.50 -2.42 -2.46
CA LEU A 87 -8.94 -1.78 -1.27
C LEU A 87 -10.01 -1.03 -0.46
N LYS A 88 -10.81 -0.21 -1.14
CA LYS A 88 -11.89 0.57 -0.51
C LYS A 88 -12.97 -0.34 0.09
N LYS A 89 -13.31 -1.44 -0.58
CA LYS A 89 -14.24 -2.44 -0.05
C LYS A 89 -13.72 -3.10 1.23
N HIS A 90 -12.42 -3.42 1.28
CA HIS A 90 -11.81 -3.98 2.49
C HIS A 90 -11.85 -2.99 3.67
N GLN A 91 -11.61 -1.71 3.43
CA GLN A 91 -11.71 -0.68 4.45
C GLN A 91 -13.12 -0.61 5.07
N LEU A 92 -14.17 -0.61 4.23
CA LEU A 92 -15.57 -0.61 4.68
C LEU A 92 -15.92 -1.89 5.46
N ASN A 93 -15.40 -3.05 5.04
CA ASN A 93 -15.63 -4.31 5.74
C ASN A 93 -15.00 -4.30 7.14
N LEU A 94 -13.84 -3.65 7.32
CA LEU A 94 -13.18 -3.53 8.61
C LEU A 94 -13.95 -2.60 9.56
N GLU A 95 -14.44 -1.46 9.06
CA GLU A 95 -15.31 -0.56 9.82
C GLU A 95 -16.58 -1.27 10.30
N SER A 96 -17.24 -2.03 9.42
CA SER A 96 -18.40 -2.85 9.80
C SER A 96 -18.06 -3.93 10.83
N LEU A 97 -16.86 -4.52 10.76
CA LEU A 97 -16.42 -5.52 11.71
C LEU A 97 -16.16 -4.92 13.09
N GLU A 98 -15.56 -3.73 13.14
CA GLU A 98 -15.32 -2.95 14.35
C GLU A 98 -16.65 -2.60 15.07
N GLU A 99 -17.64 -2.10 14.34
CA GLU A 99 -18.98 -1.83 14.88
C GLU A 99 -19.65 -3.10 15.46
N ARG A 100 -19.51 -4.22 14.76
CA ARG A 100 -20.06 -5.51 15.20
C ARG A 100 -19.38 -6.01 16.47
N LEU A 101 -18.06 -5.85 16.58
CA LEU A 101 -17.31 -6.18 17.79
C LEU A 101 -17.75 -5.32 18.97
N GLN A 102 -17.88 -4.01 18.77
CA GLN A 102 -18.38 -3.11 19.81
C GLN A 102 -19.78 -3.52 20.29
N ARG A 103 -20.66 -3.92 19.38
CA ARG A 103 -22.02 -4.40 19.73
C ARG A 103 -21.98 -5.69 20.56
N MET A 104 -21.10 -6.62 20.22
CA MET A 104 -20.91 -7.84 21.00
C MET A 104 -20.38 -7.55 22.40
N ASP A 105 -19.42 -6.63 22.51
CA ASP A 105 -18.86 -6.24 23.81
C ASP A 105 -19.93 -5.60 24.71
N ASN A 106 -20.70 -4.64 24.17
CA ASN A 106 -21.82 -4.01 24.87
C ASN A 106 -22.88 -5.02 25.32
N THR A 107 -23.21 -6.00 24.47
CA THR A 107 -24.15 -7.07 24.81
C THR A 107 -23.61 -7.93 25.95
N THR A 108 -22.32 -8.28 25.88
CA THR A 108 -21.63 -9.06 26.92
C THR A 108 -21.59 -8.30 28.25
N ALA A 109 -21.29 -7.01 28.22
CA ALA A 109 -21.31 -6.14 29.40
C ALA A 109 -22.70 -6.06 30.02
N THR A 110 -23.74 -5.88 29.20
CA THR A 110 -25.13 -5.84 29.65
C THR A 110 -25.57 -7.16 30.29
N MET A 111 -25.18 -8.29 29.71
CA MET A 111 -25.47 -9.60 30.29
C MET A 111 -24.77 -9.78 31.63
N LYS A 112 -23.47 -9.46 31.72
CA LYS A 112 -22.70 -9.52 32.97
C LYS A 112 -23.33 -8.67 34.07
N GLU A 113 -23.77 -7.46 33.74
CA GLU A 113 -24.45 -6.56 34.66
C GLU A 113 -25.73 -7.20 35.21
N LYS A 114 -26.61 -7.71 34.34
CA LYS A 114 -27.85 -8.38 34.76
C LYS A 114 -27.61 -9.57 35.67
N TRP A 115 -26.59 -10.38 35.36
CA TRP A 115 -26.20 -11.50 36.20
C TRP A 115 -25.73 -11.02 37.58
N ARG A 116 -24.90 -9.95 37.63
CA ARG A 116 -24.42 -9.37 38.89
C ARG A 116 -25.58 -8.82 39.73
N THR A 117 -26.51 -8.08 39.13
CA THR A 117 -27.69 -7.55 39.82
C THR A 117 -28.56 -8.67 40.39
N GLY A 118 -28.77 -9.75 39.63
CA GLY A 118 -29.53 -10.91 40.12
C GLY A 118 -28.87 -11.61 41.29
N ASP A 119 -27.54 -11.77 41.23
CA ASP A 119 -26.72 -12.37 42.28
C ASP A 119 -26.69 -11.52 43.56
N GLU A 120 -26.61 -10.19 43.43
CA GLU A 120 -26.76 -9.23 44.55
C GLU A 120 -28.15 -9.34 45.19
N ALA A 121 -29.22 -9.33 44.40
CA ALA A 121 -30.59 -9.44 44.91
C ALA A 121 -30.82 -10.77 45.67
N MET A 122 -30.18 -11.86 45.23
CA MET A 122 -30.27 -13.15 45.91
C MET A 122 -29.54 -13.13 47.26
N ARG A 123 -28.35 -12.52 47.34
CA ARG A 123 -27.63 -12.35 48.62
C ARG A 123 -28.43 -11.52 49.62
N ASP A 124 -29.02 -10.42 49.16
CA ASP A 124 -29.87 -9.55 49.99
C ASP A 124 -31.09 -10.32 50.53
N PHE A 125 -31.68 -11.20 49.73
CA PHE A 125 -32.80 -12.03 50.14
C PHE A 125 -32.40 -13.10 51.17
N THR A 126 -31.24 -13.75 51.00
CA THR A 126 -30.77 -14.82 51.90
C THR A 126 -30.05 -14.31 53.14
N GLY A 127 -29.69 -13.03 53.20
CA GLY A 127 -28.99 -12.41 54.33
C GLY A 127 -27.56 -12.94 54.55
N THR A 128 -26.96 -13.49 53.49
CA THR A 128 -25.60 -14.05 53.44
C THR A 128 -24.69 -13.16 52.61
#